data_AF-A0AAV8X770-F1
#
_entry.id   AF-A0AAV8X770-F1
#
_cell.length_a   1.000
_cell.length_b   1.000
_cell.length_c   1.000
_cell.angle_alpha   90.00
_cell.angle_beta   90.00
_cell.angle_gamma   90.00
#
_symmetry.space_group_name_H-M   'P 1'
#
loop_
_entity.id
_entity.type
_entity.pdbx_description
1 polymer ?
#
loop_
_entity_poly.entity_id
_entity_poly.type
_entity_poly.pdbx_seq_one_letter_code
_entity_poly.pdbx_strand_id
1 'polypeptide(L)'
;MFTLKEYEVIGRKLPTEKEKNTPLYKMRIFAPDQIVAKSRFWYFLRQLKKFKKSTGEIVSVKLIPEKTPIKIKNFGIWLDRFSFWYTQHV
;
A
#
# COMPACT_ATOMS: atom_id res chain seq x y z
N MET A 1 -4.79 -17.87 11.97
CA MET A 1 -5.53 -16.61 11.70
C MET A 1 -4.53 -15.47 11.93
N PHE A 2 -4.12 -14.75 10.90
CA PHE A 2 -3.05 -13.74 11.05
C PHE A 2 -3.60 -12.41 11.52
N THR A 3 -3.06 -11.87 12.62
CA THR A 3 -3.40 -10.54 13.11
C THR A 3 -2.89 -9.48 12.15
N LEU A 4 -3.77 -8.59 11.70
CA LEU A 4 -3.40 -7.48 10.82
C LEU A 4 -2.60 -6.44 11.62
N LYS A 5 -1.48 -6.04 11.06
CA LYS A 5 -0.62 -4.97 11.57
C LYS A 5 -0.69 -3.79 10.60
N GLU A 6 -0.62 -2.59 11.15
CA GLU A 6 -0.58 -1.38 10.34
C GLU A 6 0.84 -1.06 9.89
N TYR A 7 1.04 -0.96 8.58
CA TYR A 7 2.31 -0.59 7.98
C TYR A 7 2.17 0.70 7.18
N GLU A 8 3.12 1.61 7.37
CA GLU A 8 3.36 2.74 6.50
C GLU A 8 4.40 2.35 5.45
N VAL A 9 4.01 2.39 4.18
CA VAL A 9 4.90 2.13 3.05
C VAL A 9 5.06 3.42 2.26
N ILE A 10 6.32 3.81 2.06
CA ILE A 10 6.69 4.98 1.25
C ILE A 10 7.50 4.48 0.05
N GLY A 11 7.09 4.89 -1.15
CA GLY A 11 7.78 4.58 -2.39
C GLY A 11 7.90 5.79 -3.30
N ARG A 12 8.84 5.70 -4.24
CA ARG A 12 9.09 6.71 -5.27
C ARG A 12 9.36 6.04 -6.61
N LYS A 13 9.23 6.81 -7.70
CA LYS A 13 9.86 6.47 -8.99
C LYS A 13 11.36 6.56 -8.88
N LEU A 14 12.04 5.73 -9.66
CA LEU A 14 13.46 5.89 -9.87
C LEU A 14 13.69 7.25 -10.54
N PRO A 15 14.58 8.10 -9.98
CA PRO A 15 14.90 9.37 -10.58
C PRO A 15 15.51 9.12 -11.96
N THR A 16 14.94 9.76 -12.97
CA THR A 16 15.46 9.70 -14.35
C THR A 16 15.99 11.09 -14.70
N GLU A 17 16.91 11.21 -15.65
CA GLU A 17 17.51 12.49 -16.06
C GLU A 17 16.47 13.58 -16.39
N LYS A 18 15.29 13.16 -16.88
CA LYS A 18 14.16 14.03 -17.22
C LYS A 18 13.33 14.49 -16.01
N GLU A 19 13.34 13.76 -14.89
CA GLU A 19 12.52 14.05 -13.71
C GLU A 19 13.36 13.81 -12.44
N LYS A 20 14.24 14.77 -12.11
CA LYS A 20 15.13 14.69 -10.93
C LYS A 20 14.36 14.69 -9.60
N ASN A 21 13.26 15.44 -9.50
CA ASN A 21 12.41 15.48 -8.32
C ASN A 21 11.15 14.67 -8.55
N THR A 22 11.17 13.41 -8.09
CA THR A 22 10.00 12.54 -8.12
C THR A 22 9.20 12.68 -6.82
N PRO A 23 7.86 12.80 -6.89
CA PRO A 23 7.02 12.83 -5.69
C PRO A 23 7.07 11.51 -4.92
N LEU A 24 7.08 11.61 -3.59
CA LEU A 24 7.00 10.47 -2.67
C LEU A 24 5.54 10.06 -2.48
N TYR A 25 5.25 8.77 -2.69
CA TYR A 25 3.95 8.19 -2.45
C TYR A 25 3.94 7.45 -1.13
N LYS A 26 3.02 7.84 -0.24
CA LYS A 26 2.84 7.25 1.08
C LYS A 26 1.49 6.56 1.16
N MET A 27 1.47 5.32 1.64
CA MET A 27 0.25 4.55 1.91
C MET A 27 0.32 3.88 3.27
N ARG A 28 -0.84 3.78 3.94
CA ARG A 28 -1.03 2.98 5.16
C ARG A 28 -1.76 1.70 4.75
N ILE A 29 -1.18 0.55 5.07
CA ILE A 29 -1.64 -0.77 4.64
C ILE A 29 -1.72 -1.68 5.86
N PHE A 30 -2.87 -2.32 6.03
CA PHE A 30 -3.07 -3.37 7.02
C PHE A 30 -2.67 -4.71 6.41
N ALA A 31 -1.65 -5.35 6.97
CA ALA A 31 -1.12 -6.62 6.47
C ALA A 31 -0.55 -7.44 7.64
N PRO A 32 -0.44 -8.77 7.50
CA PRO A 32 0.19 -9.59 8.54
C PRO A 32 1.70 -9.31 8.65
N ASP A 33 2.37 -9.16 7.51
CA ASP A 33 3.82 -9.02 7.40
C ASP A 33 4.23 -7.89 6.46
N GLN A 34 5.45 -7.41 6.64
CA GLN A 34 6.06 -6.38 5.79
C GLN A 34 6.14 -6.82 4.32
N ILE A 35 6.34 -8.11 4.04
CA ILE A 35 6.43 -8.64 2.67
C ILE A 35 5.07 -8.48 1.96
N VAL A 36 3.98 -8.83 2.66
CA VAL A 36 2.61 -8.69 2.14
C VAL A 36 2.26 -7.21 1.98
N ALA A 37 2.67 -6.35 2.93
CA ALA A 37 2.48 -4.90 2.83
C ALA A 37 3.16 -4.31 1.57
N LYS A 38 4.40 -4.69 1.29
CA LYS A 38 5.13 -4.28 0.06
C LYS A 38 4.39 -4.74 -1.21
N SER A 39 3.90 -5.98 -1.24
CA SER A 39 3.15 -6.50 -2.39
C SER A 39 1.85 -5.72 -2.64
N ARG A 40 1.08 -5.47 -1.57
CA ARG A 40 -0.16 -4.68 -1.63
C ARG A 40 0.09 -3.24 -2.07
N PHE A 41 1.18 -2.63 -1.62
CA PHE A 41 1.57 -1.29 -2.08
C PHE A 41 1.71 -1.23 -3.60
N TRP A 42 2.42 -2.18 -4.21
CA TRP A 42 2.57 -2.25 -5.67
C TRP A 42 1.24 -2.53 -6.38
N TYR A 43 0.37 -3.36 -5.81
CA TYR A 43 -0.95 -3.63 -6.35
C TYR A 43 -1.78 -2.34 -6.47
N PHE A 44 -1.83 -1.53 -5.40
CA PHE A 44 -2.59 -0.27 -5.41
C PHE A 44 -1.93 0.80 -6.29
N LEU A 45 -0.60 0.93 -6.28
CA LEU A 45 0.08 1.87 -7.17
C LEU A 45 -0.11 1.53 -8.66
N ARG A 46 -0.23 0.24 -9.00
CA ARG A 46 -0.55 -0.18 -10.36
C ARG A 46 -1.95 0.27 -10.79
N GLN A 47 -2.93 0.22 -9.89
CA GLN A 47 -4.30 0.67 -10.19
C GLN A 47 -4.38 2.20 -10.28
N LEU A 48 -3.77 2.93 -9.35
CA LEU A 48 -3.91 4.39 -9.27
C LEU A 48 -3.05 5.15 -10.28
N LYS A 49 -1.81 4.69 -10.53
CA LYS A 49 -0.81 5.43 -11.32
C LYS A 49 -0.15 4.58 -12.41
N LYS A 50 -0.67 3.38 -12.71
CA LYS A 50 -0.10 2.42 -13.68
C LYS A 50 1.39 2.14 -13.44
N PHE A 51 1.77 2.18 -12.16
CA PHE A 51 3.15 2.10 -11.75
C PHE A 51 3.65 0.65 -11.73
N LYS A 52 4.90 0.43 -12.15
CA LYS A 52 5.53 -0.89 -12.12
C LYS A 52 6.53 -0.98 -10.98
N LYS A 53 6.65 -2.18 -10.39
CA LYS A 53 7.68 -2.51 -9.40
C LYS A 53 9.10 -2.28 -9.92
N SER A 54 9.32 -2.48 -11.22
CA SER A 54 10.64 -2.29 -11.85
C SER A 54 11.05 -0.82 -12.00
N THR A 55 10.10 0.10 -12.12
CA THR A 55 10.37 1.53 -12.34
C THR A 55 10.34 2.36 -11.06
N GLY A 56 10.18 1.71 -9.91
CA GLY A 56 10.09 2.40 -8.62
C GLY A 56 10.85 1.67 -7.53
N GLU A 57 11.09 2.40 -6.46
CA GLU A 57 11.81 1.95 -5.28
C GLU A 57 10.95 2.17 -4.04
N ILE A 58 11.03 1.25 -3.08
CA ILE A 58 10.44 1.46 -1.76
C ILE A 58 11.50 2.13 -0.89
N VAL A 59 11.22 3.35 -0.46
CA VAL A 59 12.14 4.16 0.36
C VAL A 59 12.11 3.70 1.81
N SER A 60 10.92 3.40 2.33
CA SER A 60 10.76 3.02 3.74
C SER A 60 9.52 2.17 3.96
N VAL A 61 9.62 1.20 4.86
CA VAL A 61 8.49 0.46 5.42
C VAL A 61 8.57 0.57 6.93
N LYS A 62 7.56 1.15 7.57
CA LYS A 62 7.49 1.35 9.02
C LYS A 62 6.25 0.67 9.56
N LEU A 63 6.38 -0.01 10.69
CA LEU A 63 5.23 -0.47 11.46
C LEU A 63 4.67 0.70 12.27
N ILE A 64 3.36 0.93 12.21
CA ILE A 64 2.68 1.91 13.06
C ILE A 64 2.04 1.14 14.22
N PRO A 65 2.58 1.24 15.46
CA PRO A 65 1.89 0.70 16.62
C PRO A 65 0.72 1.61 17.01
N GLU A 66 -0.33 1.01 17.57
CA GLU A 66 -1.44 1.77 18.10
C GLU A 66 -1.02 2.54 19.35
N LYS A 67 -1.20 3.87 19.33
CA LYS A 67 -0.74 4.77 20.41
C LYS A 67 -1.44 4.53 21.75
N THR A 68 -2.67 4.02 21.74
CA THR A 68 -3.49 3.84 22.94
C THR A 68 -4.30 2.53 22.82
N PRO A 69 -3.69 1.38 23.12
CA PRO A 69 -4.33 0.07 22.91
C PRO A 69 -5.51 -0.18 23.87
N ILE A 70 -5.60 0.54 24.99
CA ILE A 70 -6.58 0.31 26.06
C ILE A 70 -7.87 1.13 25.82
N LYS A 71 -7.82 2.15 24.96
CA LYS A 71 -8.96 3.07 24.75
C LYS A 71 -9.84 2.56 23.61
N ILE A 72 -11.11 2.28 23.91
CA ILE A 72 -12.13 1.96 22.91
C ILE A 72 -12.33 3.17 21.99
N LYS A 73 -12.30 2.93 20.67
CA LYS A 73 -12.49 3.95 19.63
C LYS A 73 -13.46 3.41 18.58
N ASN A 74 -14.37 4.27 18.14
CA ASN A 74 -15.24 3.97 17.01
C ASN A 74 -14.52 4.38 15.72
N PHE A 75 -14.21 3.42 14.86
CA PHE A 75 -13.59 3.66 13.56
C PHE A 75 -14.60 3.44 12.43
N GLY A 76 -14.73 4.41 11.52
CA GLY A 76 -15.45 4.21 10.27
C GLY A 76 -14.57 3.48 9.26
N ILE A 77 -15.00 2.32 8.78
CA ILE A 77 -14.28 1.56 7.76
C ILE A 77 -15.05 1.69 6.44
N TRP A 78 -14.38 2.22 5.42
CA TRP A 78 -14.89 2.15 4.06
C TRP A 78 -14.42 0.85 3.41
N LEU A 79 -15.36 -0.05 3.12
CA LEU A 79 -15.08 -1.31 2.45
C LEU A 79 -15.48 -1.19 0.99
N ASP A 80 -14.49 -1.19 0.10
CA ASP A 80 -14.72 -1.39 -1.32
C ASP A 80 -14.63 -2.89 -1.61
N ARG A 81 -15.75 -3.48 -2.05
CA ARG A 81 -15.87 -4.92 -2.28
C ARG A 81 -15.41 -5.21 -3.70
N PHE A 82 -14.17 -5.70 -3.84
CA PHE A 82 -13.64 -6.12 -5.14
C PHE A 82 -14.36 -7.39 -5.62
N SER A 83 -15.49 -7.24 -6.32
CA SER A 83 -16.13 -8.32 -7.08
C SER A 83 -15.23 -8.66 -8.26
N PHE A 84 -14.39 -9.69 -8.10
CA PHE A 84 -13.72 -10.32 -9.21
C PHE A 84 -14.60 -11.48 -9.67
N TRP A 85 -15.14 -11.39 -10.89
CA TRP A 85 -15.41 -12.46 -11.87
C TRP A 85 -16.59 -12.07 -12.79
N TYR A 86 -16.28 -11.35 -13.88
CA TYR A 86 -16.77 -11.75 -15.21
C TYR A 86 -15.89 -11.10 -16.29
N THR A 87 -14.87 -11.83 -16.73
CA THR A 87 -14.42 -11.76 -18.11
C THR A 87 -14.67 -13.14 -18.67
N GLN A 88 -15.89 -13.38 -19.16
CA GLN A 88 -16.03 -14.33 -20.25
C GLN A 88 -15.51 -13.62 -21.49
N HIS A 89 -14.47 -14.21 -22.09
CA HIS A 89 -14.24 -14.03 -23.50
C HIS A 89 -15.45 -14.60 -24.26
N VAL A 90 -16.15 -13.73 -24.99
CA VAL A 90 -16.64 -14.01 -26.34
C VAL A 90 -16.47 -12.74 -27.16
#